data_AF-C9YXF1-F1
#
_entry.id   AF-C9YXF1-F1
#
_cell.length_a   1.000
_cell.length_b   1.000
_cell.length_c   1.000
_cell.angle_alpha   90.00
_cell.angle_beta   90.00
_cell.angle_gamma   90.00
#
_symmetry.space_group_name_H-M   'P 1'
#
loop_
_entity.id
_entity.type
_entity.pdbx_description
1 polymer ?
#
loop_
_entity_poly.entity_id
_entity_poly.type
_entity_poly.pdbx_seq_one_letter_code
_entity_poly.pdbx_strand_id
1 'polypeptide(L)'
;MRARVWRFTVEKGMAGADAVQAVEIGQGSLPVSLAAVVNINALACDLRKTVDQRVRDHEISLLLSYIAGSPGTGPLGVDCPALDSSSLHIRRFVSECTGLGVMTAVSEALFDWESGVNGLSSFDVLPGKLVGTYAKKGVRPDLLYDLAAGPLAGEARGRRRDNQQMFPAGKGTQPQKTRLEKLAQWSVDHDDHAYFMSWVWLGTGGVYVDIFLPDDSPATAGLSTGWIDTPGGATPWRFRVPRPDPRRRTNLEPEEPLLNWPDDIPESSGEGPADGAGAYPETAIRRAEPLVEAAMNRSFGREDTLGTFSGVEVRGRWIRGDAVGPARQEVLLGVLGERLPLDHRAQRRRLDSPTADRLDVFLEGRLLTIVHPVDSPRPSWDRIQSELLE
;
A
#
# COMPACT_ATOMS: atom_id res chain seq x y z
N MET A 1 14.31 1.89 3.30
CA MET A 1 13.49 1.67 4.51
C MET A 1 13.94 0.37 5.19
N ARG A 2 13.92 0.24 6.53
CA ARG A 2 14.21 -1.05 7.20
C ARG A 2 12.95 -1.89 7.37
N ALA A 3 13.05 -3.18 7.09
CA ALA A 3 11.95 -4.12 7.20
C ALA A 3 12.32 -5.33 8.06
N ARG A 4 11.35 -5.83 8.83
CA ARG A 4 11.42 -7.07 9.59
C ARG A 4 10.27 -7.97 9.16
N VAL A 5 10.57 -9.20 8.78
CA VAL A 5 9.60 -10.15 8.25
C VAL A 5 9.30 -11.23 9.27
N TRP A 6 8.02 -11.53 9.38
CA TRP A 6 7.45 -12.56 10.23
C TRP A 6 6.68 -13.54 9.35
N ARG A 7 6.87 -14.85 9.57
CA ARG A 7 5.97 -15.89 9.08
C ARG A 7 4.97 -16.23 10.15
N PHE A 8 3.69 -16.35 9.81
CA PHE A 8 2.68 -16.74 10.78
C PHE A 8 1.81 -17.91 10.30
N THR A 9 1.31 -18.67 11.27
CA THR A 9 0.28 -19.68 11.08
C THR A 9 -0.93 -19.36 11.95
N VAL A 10 -2.12 -19.73 11.47
CA VAL A 10 -3.38 -19.64 12.22
C VAL A 10 -3.80 -21.05 12.61
N GLU A 11 -3.85 -21.31 13.91
CA GLU A 11 -4.39 -22.55 14.44
C GLU A 11 -5.91 -22.44 14.54
N LYS A 12 -6.62 -23.41 13.96
CA LYS A 12 -8.08 -23.46 13.98
C LYS A 12 -8.59 -24.31 15.13
N GLY A 13 -9.64 -23.82 15.77
CA GLY A 13 -10.46 -24.57 16.71
C GLY A 13 -11.82 -24.91 16.14
N MET A 14 -12.66 -25.51 16.97
CA MET A 14 -14.05 -25.85 16.60
C MET A 14 -14.93 -24.63 16.29
N ALA A 15 -14.53 -23.42 16.69
CA ALA A 15 -15.36 -22.21 16.62
C ALA A 15 -14.71 -21.04 15.86
N GLY A 16 -13.59 -21.25 15.15
CA GLY A 16 -12.87 -20.18 14.47
C GLY A 16 -11.35 -20.31 14.62
N ALA A 17 -10.66 -19.17 14.58
CA ALA A 17 -9.24 -19.10 14.92
C ALA A 17 -9.06 -19.26 16.44
N ASP A 18 -8.16 -20.15 16.86
CA ASP A 18 -7.85 -20.42 18.27
C ASP A 18 -6.54 -19.74 18.71
N ALA A 19 -5.53 -19.72 17.84
CA ALA A 19 -4.25 -19.08 18.11
C ALA A 19 -3.54 -18.63 16.84
N VAL A 20 -2.64 -17.67 16.98
CA VAL A 20 -1.70 -17.26 15.96
C VAL A 20 -0.29 -17.50 16.50
N GLN A 21 0.57 -18.07 15.67
CA GLN A 21 1.98 -18.22 15.94
C GLN A 21 2.77 -17.50 14.85
N ALA A 22 3.60 -16.53 15.23
CA ALA A 22 4.46 -15.79 14.32
C ALA A 22 5.93 -15.99 14.66
N VAL A 23 6.78 -16.21 13.67
CA VAL A 23 8.22 -16.39 13.80
C VAL A 23 8.92 -15.35 12.95
N GLU A 24 9.87 -14.63 13.53
CA GLU A 24 10.71 -13.71 12.78
C GLU A 24 11.62 -14.52 11.87
N ILE A 25 11.56 -14.27 10.56
CA ILE A 25 12.48 -14.92 9.61
C ILE A 25 13.74 -14.09 9.37
N GLY A 26 13.63 -12.77 9.51
CA GLY A 26 14.78 -11.88 9.42
C GLY A 26 14.43 -10.42 9.17
N GLN A 27 15.49 -9.63 9.03
CA GLN A 27 15.45 -8.19 8.85
C GLN A 27 16.39 -7.81 7.71
N GLY A 28 16.10 -6.69 7.08
CA GLY A 28 16.88 -6.19 5.95
C GLY A 28 16.42 -4.81 5.52
N SER A 29 17.06 -4.27 4.48
CA SER A 29 16.66 -3.01 3.87
C SER A 29 15.80 -3.29 2.64
N LEU A 30 14.69 -2.56 2.51
CA LEU A 30 13.86 -2.55 1.29
C LEU A 30 13.99 -1.20 0.57
N PRO A 31 14.12 -1.21 -0.77
CA PRO A 31 14.26 -0.02 -1.61
C PRO A 31 12.91 0.67 -1.86
N VAL A 32 12.27 1.14 -0.80
CA VAL A 32 11.01 1.89 -0.93
C VAL A 32 11.33 3.38 -1.03
N SER A 33 11.00 3.98 -2.16
CA SER A 33 11.19 5.41 -2.45
C SER A 33 9.93 6.23 -2.09
N LEU A 34 10.06 7.55 -1.93
CA LEU A 34 8.91 8.40 -1.62
C LEU A 34 8.02 8.56 -2.86
N ALA A 35 8.60 8.56 -4.07
CA ALA A 35 7.82 8.60 -5.29
C ALA A 35 6.88 7.39 -5.40
N ALA A 36 7.34 6.19 -5.05
CA ALA A 36 6.50 4.99 -5.03
C ALA A 36 5.33 5.13 -4.03
N VAL A 37 5.63 5.57 -2.79
CA VAL A 37 4.61 5.77 -1.74
C VAL A 37 3.54 6.79 -2.17
N VAL A 38 3.95 7.90 -2.80
CA VAL A 38 3.01 8.93 -3.27
C VAL A 38 2.21 8.44 -4.48
N ASN A 39 2.86 7.77 -5.43
CA ASN A 39 2.22 7.22 -6.63
C ASN A 39 1.08 6.27 -6.26
N ILE A 40 1.37 5.31 -5.38
CA ILE A 40 0.40 4.33 -4.88
C ILE A 40 -0.77 5.01 -4.17
N ASN A 41 -0.50 6.00 -3.29
CA ASN A 41 -1.58 6.73 -2.61
C ASN A 41 -2.44 7.52 -3.60
N ALA A 42 -1.86 8.06 -4.67
CA ALA A 42 -2.62 8.70 -5.73
C ALA A 42 -3.50 7.69 -6.51
N LEU A 43 -3.03 6.44 -6.68
CA LEU A 43 -3.78 5.36 -7.32
C LEU A 43 -4.85 4.72 -6.43
N ALA A 44 -4.70 4.76 -5.11
CA ALA A 44 -5.63 4.16 -4.15
C ALA A 44 -7.01 4.85 -4.06
N CYS A 45 -7.32 5.80 -4.95
CA CYS A 45 -8.58 6.51 -5.01
C CYS A 45 -9.76 5.59 -5.41
N ASP A 46 -10.95 5.87 -4.86
CA ASP A 46 -12.19 5.35 -5.45
C ASP A 46 -12.51 6.04 -6.76
N LEU A 47 -12.06 5.45 -7.85
CA LEU A 47 -12.28 5.94 -9.22
C LEU A 47 -13.75 5.90 -9.66
N ARG A 48 -14.64 5.28 -8.87
CA ARG A 48 -16.10 5.30 -9.08
C ARG A 48 -16.73 6.58 -8.53
N LYS A 49 -16.03 7.32 -7.67
CA LYS A 49 -16.42 8.64 -7.19
C LYS A 49 -15.78 9.74 -8.04
N THR A 50 -16.34 10.93 -8.00
CA THR A 50 -15.69 12.12 -8.58
C THR A 50 -14.44 12.41 -7.77
N VAL A 51 -13.27 12.06 -8.30
CA VAL A 51 -11.98 12.43 -7.72
C VAL A 51 -11.75 13.92 -7.99
N ASP A 52 -11.87 14.75 -6.95
CA ASP A 52 -11.43 16.13 -7.01
C ASP A 52 -9.91 16.17 -6.86
N GLN A 53 -9.23 16.56 -7.94
CA GLN A 53 -7.77 16.65 -7.97
C GLN A 53 -7.22 17.63 -6.93
N ARG A 54 -7.97 18.68 -6.55
CA ARG A 54 -7.53 19.64 -5.52
C ARG A 54 -7.41 18.96 -4.15
N VAL A 55 -8.31 18.03 -3.85
CA VAL A 55 -8.25 17.25 -2.62
C VAL A 55 -7.03 16.34 -2.65
N ARG A 56 -6.76 15.70 -3.79
CA ARG A 56 -5.57 14.84 -3.97
C ARG A 56 -4.28 15.64 -3.82
N ASP A 57 -4.19 16.82 -4.42
CA ASP A 57 -3.03 17.70 -4.28
C ASP A 57 -2.82 18.11 -2.83
N HIS A 58 -3.90 18.39 -2.10
CA HIS A 58 -3.83 18.74 -0.69
C HIS A 58 -3.38 17.55 0.17
N GLU A 59 -3.90 16.34 -0.08
CA GLU A 59 -3.49 15.12 0.60
C GLU A 59 -2.00 14.81 0.37
N ILE A 60 -1.53 14.98 -0.87
CA ILE A 60 -0.11 14.82 -1.23
C ILE A 60 0.73 15.90 -0.56
N SER A 61 0.32 17.16 -0.65
CA SER A 61 1.01 18.29 -0.01
C SER A 61 1.15 18.07 1.50
N LEU A 62 0.08 17.62 2.16
CA LEU A 62 0.08 17.31 3.57
C LEU A 62 1.01 16.14 3.89
N LEU A 63 0.97 15.04 3.13
CA LEU A 63 1.87 13.90 3.33
C LEU A 63 3.35 14.32 3.20
N LEU A 64 3.67 15.11 2.18
CA LEU A 64 5.03 15.60 1.90
C LEU A 64 5.54 16.61 2.94
N SER A 65 4.65 17.29 3.67
CA SER A 65 5.06 18.14 4.79
C SER A 65 5.63 17.35 5.97
N TYR A 66 5.32 16.05 6.09
CA TYR A 66 5.77 15.21 7.20
C TYR A 66 6.73 14.10 6.81
N ILE A 67 6.57 13.53 5.62
CA ILE A 67 7.40 12.44 5.12
C ILE A 67 8.38 13.00 4.10
N ALA A 68 9.67 12.75 4.32
CA ALA A 68 10.73 13.18 3.42
C ALA A 68 11.43 11.98 2.80
N GLY A 69 11.66 12.01 1.50
CA GLY A 69 12.68 11.17 0.86
C GLY A 69 14.06 11.81 1.04
N SER A 70 15.15 11.04 1.03
CA SER A 70 16.45 11.66 0.71
C SER A 70 16.74 11.35 -0.75
N PRO A 71 17.01 12.36 -1.61
CA PRO A 71 17.48 12.10 -2.96
C PRO A 71 18.71 11.18 -2.91
N GLY A 72 18.73 10.15 -3.76
CA GLY A 72 19.90 9.31 -3.93
C GLY A 72 20.05 8.08 -3.02
N THR A 73 19.86 8.15 -1.69
CA THR A 73 20.32 7.02 -0.83
C THR A 73 19.71 6.88 0.59
N GLY A 74 18.86 7.80 1.05
CA GLY A 74 18.43 7.78 2.46
C GLY A 74 17.11 7.02 2.70
N PRO A 75 16.93 6.40 3.88
CA PRO A 75 15.63 5.88 4.28
C PRO A 75 14.59 7.00 4.28
N LEU A 76 13.32 6.66 4.02
CA LEU A 76 12.21 7.57 4.24
C LEU A 76 12.33 8.17 5.66
N GLY A 77 12.38 9.49 5.72
CA GLY A 77 12.47 10.29 6.93
C GLY A 77 11.10 10.82 7.35
N VAL A 78 11.01 11.20 8.63
CA VAL A 78 9.79 11.74 9.21
C VAL A 78 10.13 13.01 9.99
N ASP A 79 9.42 14.11 9.73
CA ASP A 79 9.45 15.31 10.57
C ASP A 79 8.66 15.05 11.86
N CYS A 80 9.33 14.39 12.81
CA CYS A 80 8.73 14.02 14.09
C CYS A 80 8.27 15.25 14.89
N PRO A 81 9.04 16.35 15.03
CA PRO A 81 8.58 17.55 15.73
C PRO A 81 7.29 18.12 15.15
N ALA A 82 7.17 18.23 13.82
CA ALA A 82 5.94 18.70 13.19
C ALA A 82 4.78 17.71 13.43
N LEU A 83 5.03 16.42 13.24
CA LEU A 83 4.02 15.38 13.39
C LEU A 83 3.49 15.31 14.84
N ASP A 84 4.37 15.41 15.83
CA ASP A 84 4.00 15.37 17.25
C ASP A 84 3.24 16.62 17.70
N SER A 85 3.49 17.76 17.03
CA SER A 85 2.76 19.01 17.24
C SER A 85 1.40 19.07 16.54
N SER A 86 1.09 18.07 15.70
CA SER A 86 -0.13 18.05 14.91
C SER A 86 -1.30 17.40 15.65
N SER A 87 -2.52 17.71 15.22
CA SER A 87 -3.72 17.08 15.76
C SER A 87 -3.72 15.57 15.54
N LEU A 88 -4.45 14.83 16.37
CA LEU A 88 -4.54 13.37 16.26
C LEU A 88 -5.03 12.91 14.87
N HIS A 89 -5.96 13.66 14.26
CA HIS A 89 -6.50 13.32 12.94
C HIS A 89 -5.45 13.45 11.84
N ILE A 90 -4.64 14.51 11.86
CA ILE A 90 -3.53 14.68 10.89
C ILE A 90 -2.48 13.59 11.10
N ARG A 91 -2.11 13.31 12.36
CA ARG A 91 -1.15 12.23 12.68
C ARG A 91 -1.63 10.87 12.17
N ARG A 92 -2.91 10.57 12.35
CA ARG A 92 -3.53 9.33 11.83
C ARG A 92 -3.53 9.31 10.32
N PHE A 93 -3.99 10.38 9.66
CA PHE A 93 -3.98 10.49 8.21
C PHE A 93 -2.57 10.21 7.63
N VAL A 94 -1.56 10.95 8.08
CA VAL A 94 -0.17 10.80 7.62
C VAL A 94 0.33 9.37 7.86
N SER A 95 0.05 8.81 9.04
CA SER A 95 0.50 7.46 9.38
C SER A 95 -0.16 6.40 8.52
N GLU A 96 -1.49 6.42 8.37
CA GLU A 96 -2.22 5.41 7.60
C GLU A 96 -1.94 5.53 6.09
N CYS A 97 -1.86 6.75 5.53
CA CYS A 97 -1.45 6.95 4.13
C CYS A 97 -0.02 6.45 3.87
N THR A 98 0.90 6.69 4.81
CA THR A 98 2.26 6.14 4.69
C THR A 98 2.23 4.61 4.79
N GLY A 99 1.41 4.05 5.70
CA GLY A 99 1.21 2.62 5.84
C GLY A 99 0.75 1.95 4.55
N LEU A 100 -0.28 2.51 3.91
CA LEU A 100 -0.85 2.00 2.66
C LEU A 100 0.14 2.08 1.50
N GLY A 101 0.80 3.23 1.35
CA GLY A 101 1.82 3.42 0.31
C GLY A 101 3.01 2.47 0.48
N VAL A 102 3.51 2.31 1.71
CA VAL A 102 4.59 1.35 2.02
C VAL A 102 4.13 -0.08 1.76
N MET A 103 2.92 -0.48 2.14
CA MET A 103 2.43 -1.84 1.92
C MET A 103 2.50 -2.24 0.45
N THR A 104 2.02 -1.36 -0.42
CA THR A 104 1.97 -1.67 -1.85
C THR A 104 3.37 -1.71 -2.45
N ALA A 105 4.23 -0.74 -2.11
CA ALA A 105 5.62 -0.72 -2.56
C ALA A 105 6.42 -1.94 -2.06
N VAL A 106 6.15 -2.39 -0.83
CA VAL A 106 6.73 -3.62 -0.27
C VAL A 106 6.21 -4.86 -0.99
N SER A 107 4.92 -4.89 -1.34
CA SER A 107 4.29 -6.04 -1.99
C SER A 107 4.86 -6.27 -3.39
N GLU A 108 5.18 -5.22 -4.14
CA GLU A 108 5.96 -5.32 -5.37
C GLU A 108 7.29 -6.04 -5.13
N ALA A 109 8.07 -5.59 -4.14
CA ALA A 109 9.39 -6.15 -3.83
C ALA A 109 9.32 -7.60 -3.31
N LEU A 110 8.28 -7.95 -2.56
CA LEU A 110 8.14 -9.25 -1.92
C LEU A 110 7.56 -10.31 -2.86
N PHE A 111 6.46 -10.00 -3.53
CA PHE A 111 5.68 -10.98 -4.30
C PHE A 111 6.00 -10.98 -5.79
N ASP A 112 7.00 -10.18 -6.21
CA ASP A 112 7.30 -9.92 -7.62
C ASP A 112 6.04 -9.55 -8.41
N TRP A 113 5.17 -8.79 -7.74
CA TRP A 113 3.90 -8.36 -8.29
C TRP A 113 4.16 -7.33 -9.40
N GLU A 114 3.77 -7.69 -10.63
CA GLU A 114 3.83 -6.82 -11.80
C GLU A 114 2.46 -6.15 -12.02
N SER A 115 2.46 -4.82 -11.97
CA SER A 115 1.26 -4.03 -12.24
C SER A 115 0.75 -4.20 -13.66
N GLY A 116 -0.57 -4.17 -13.82
CA GLY A 116 -1.24 -4.34 -15.12
C GLY A 116 -1.37 -5.79 -15.59
N VAL A 117 -0.58 -6.73 -15.06
CA VAL A 117 -0.76 -8.18 -15.25
C VAL A 117 -1.52 -8.78 -14.08
N ASN A 118 -1.18 -8.34 -12.86
CA ASN A 118 -1.78 -8.76 -11.62
C ASN A 118 -2.59 -7.60 -11.01
N GLY A 119 -3.87 -7.80 -10.72
CA GLY A 119 -4.71 -6.73 -10.21
C GLY A 119 -4.43 -6.33 -8.76
N LEU A 120 -4.65 -5.07 -8.46
CA LEU A 120 -4.75 -4.54 -7.10
C LEU A 120 -6.10 -3.83 -6.97
N SER A 121 -6.89 -4.26 -5.99
CA SER A 121 -8.18 -3.62 -5.69
C SER A 121 -8.19 -3.11 -4.25
N SER A 122 -8.59 -1.87 -4.04
CA SER A 122 -8.93 -1.43 -2.68
C SER A 122 -10.22 -2.11 -2.24
N PHE A 123 -10.24 -2.59 -0.99
CA PHE A 123 -11.43 -3.22 -0.43
C PHE A 123 -12.61 -2.26 -0.42
N ASP A 124 -12.38 -0.95 -0.21
CA ASP A 124 -13.39 0.12 -0.25
C ASP A 124 -14.12 0.21 -1.57
N VAL A 125 -13.48 -0.31 -2.63
CA VAL A 125 -13.92 -0.11 -4.00
C VAL A 125 -14.15 -1.39 -4.76
N LEU A 126 -14.28 -2.50 -4.04
CA LEU A 126 -14.54 -3.80 -4.64
C LEU A 126 -15.74 -3.73 -5.60
N PRO A 127 -15.63 -4.37 -6.77
CA PRO A 127 -16.77 -4.62 -7.65
C PRO A 127 -17.92 -5.29 -6.89
N GLY A 128 -19.17 -4.95 -7.21
CA GLY A 128 -20.35 -5.37 -6.42
C GLY A 128 -20.45 -6.88 -6.15
N LYS A 129 -19.97 -7.73 -7.07
CA LYS A 129 -19.90 -9.19 -6.86
C LYS A 129 -18.90 -9.60 -5.76
N LEU A 130 -17.79 -8.88 -5.60
CA LEU A 130 -16.79 -9.10 -4.54
C LEU A 130 -17.22 -8.47 -3.21
N VAL A 131 -18.02 -7.39 -3.24
CA VAL A 131 -18.66 -6.83 -2.03
C VAL A 131 -19.50 -7.91 -1.35
N GLY A 132 -20.30 -8.67 -2.10
CA GLY A 132 -21.07 -9.79 -1.53
C GLY A 132 -20.22 -10.92 -0.92
N THR A 133 -18.98 -11.10 -1.37
CA THR A 133 -18.06 -12.12 -0.84
C THR A 133 -17.39 -11.68 0.46
N TYR A 134 -16.95 -10.42 0.54
CA TYR A 134 -16.13 -9.92 1.66
C TYR A 134 -16.88 -9.02 2.66
N ALA A 135 -18.09 -8.55 2.36
CA ALA A 135 -18.88 -7.70 3.27
C ALA A 135 -19.57 -8.50 4.40
N LYS A 136 -19.29 -9.80 4.53
CA LYS A 136 -20.15 -10.71 5.30
C LYS A 136 -19.93 -10.66 6.81
N LYS A 137 -18.77 -10.24 7.35
CA LYS A 137 -18.46 -10.06 8.79
C LYS A 137 -17.02 -9.57 9.03
N GLY A 138 -16.79 -8.96 10.19
CA GLY A 138 -15.44 -8.81 10.77
C GLY A 138 -14.68 -7.55 10.33
N VAL A 139 -13.35 -7.61 10.38
CA VAL A 139 -12.49 -6.53 9.89
C VAL A 139 -12.42 -6.55 8.37
N ARG A 140 -12.32 -5.38 7.76
CA ARG A 140 -12.05 -5.24 6.34
C ARG A 140 -10.55 -5.01 6.13
N PRO A 141 -9.83 -5.88 5.41
CA PRO A 141 -8.49 -5.59 4.91
C PRO A 141 -8.50 -4.36 3.99
N ASP A 142 -7.35 -3.75 3.72
CA ASP A 142 -7.30 -2.50 2.95
C ASP A 142 -7.20 -2.77 1.43
N LEU A 143 -6.39 -3.74 1.02
CA LEU A 143 -6.13 -4.08 -0.39
C LEU A 143 -6.33 -5.57 -0.68
N LEU A 144 -6.73 -5.91 -1.90
CA LEU A 144 -6.81 -7.25 -2.43
C LEU A 144 -5.85 -7.36 -3.62
N TYR A 145 -4.80 -8.17 -3.46
CA TYR A 145 -3.82 -8.47 -4.49
C TYR A 145 -4.26 -9.72 -5.24
N ASP A 146 -4.20 -9.69 -6.56
CA ASP A 146 -4.48 -10.82 -7.43
C ASP A 146 -3.17 -11.38 -7.95
N LEU A 147 -2.63 -12.36 -7.22
CA LEU A 147 -1.34 -12.97 -7.53
C LEU A 147 -1.59 -14.25 -8.35
N ALA A 148 -0.58 -14.67 -9.13
CA ALA A 148 -0.68 -15.88 -9.94
C ALA A 148 -1.04 -17.16 -9.14
N ALA A 149 -0.73 -17.19 -7.85
CA ALA A 149 -1.04 -18.30 -6.95
C ALA A 149 -2.38 -18.14 -6.20
N GLY A 150 -3.15 -17.09 -6.51
CA GLY A 150 -4.44 -16.77 -5.92
C GLY A 150 -4.48 -15.41 -5.21
N PRO A 151 -5.69 -14.95 -4.83
CA PRO A 151 -5.87 -13.65 -4.20
C PRO A 151 -5.29 -13.61 -2.79
N LEU A 152 -4.69 -12.49 -2.43
CA LEU A 152 -4.08 -12.24 -1.12
C LEU A 152 -4.61 -10.91 -0.56
N ALA A 153 -5.22 -10.96 0.63
CA ALA A 153 -5.69 -9.74 1.29
C ALA A 153 -4.54 -9.05 2.04
N GLY A 154 -4.40 -7.75 1.86
CA GLY A 154 -3.38 -6.93 2.51
C GLY A 154 -3.99 -5.96 3.51
N GLU A 155 -3.45 -5.98 4.73
CA GLU A 155 -3.72 -5.02 5.78
C GLU A 155 -2.52 -4.07 5.95
N ALA A 156 -2.75 -2.77 5.86
CA ALA A 156 -1.78 -1.72 6.09
C ALA A 156 -2.13 -0.91 7.34
N ARG A 157 -1.18 -0.79 8.28
CA ARG A 157 -1.32 0.13 9.42
C ARG A 157 -0.08 0.95 9.59
N GLY A 158 -0.23 2.24 9.87
CA GLY A 158 0.89 3.12 10.22
C GLY A 158 0.79 3.70 11.62
N ARG A 159 1.88 3.74 12.36
CA ARG A 159 1.91 4.22 13.75
C ARG A 159 3.12 5.09 14.02
N ARG A 160 2.90 6.24 14.67
CA ARG A 160 3.98 7.02 15.31
C ARG A 160 4.61 6.22 16.45
N ARG A 161 5.94 6.26 16.58
CA ARG A 161 6.70 5.60 17.65
C ARG A 161 7.83 6.46 18.20
N ASP A 162 7.80 6.74 19.49
CA ASP A 162 8.76 7.62 20.20
C ASP A 162 9.95 6.85 20.82
N ASN A 163 10.43 5.82 20.13
CA ASN A 163 11.50 4.96 20.63
C ASN A 163 12.71 5.05 19.70
N GLN A 164 13.92 5.09 20.28
CA GLN A 164 15.16 4.99 19.51
C GLN A 164 15.25 3.66 18.75
N GLN A 165 14.82 2.57 19.39
CA GLN A 165 14.63 1.29 18.71
C GLN A 165 13.26 1.24 18.04
N MET A 166 13.27 1.40 16.71
CA MET A 166 12.06 1.44 15.90
C MET A 166 11.34 0.09 15.88
N PHE A 167 12.06 -1.02 15.76
CA PHE A 167 11.46 -2.34 15.91
C PHE A 167 11.15 -2.65 17.39
N PRO A 168 9.90 -3.00 17.73
CA PRO A 168 9.57 -3.52 19.06
C PRO A 168 10.42 -4.74 19.42
N ALA A 169 10.92 -4.79 20.66
CA ALA A 169 11.68 -5.93 21.17
C ALA A 169 10.78 -7.17 21.37
N GLY A 170 11.24 -8.33 20.91
CA GLY A 170 10.59 -9.61 21.17
C GLY A 170 9.22 -9.78 20.52
N LYS A 171 8.16 -9.85 21.33
CA LYS A 171 6.82 -10.41 21.00
C LYS A 171 5.84 -9.41 20.35
N GLY A 172 6.30 -8.60 19.39
CA GLY A 172 5.48 -7.57 18.77
C GLY A 172 4.85 -6.60 19.80
N THR A 173 3.82 -5.86 19.40
CA THR A 173 3.07 -4.94 20.26
C THR A 173 1.62 -5.40 20.46
N GLN A 174 0.96 -4.95 21.53
CA GLN A 174 -0.44 -5.29 21.77
C GLN A 174 -1.38 -4.84 20.62
N PRO A 175 -1.21 -3.66 19.99
CA PRO A 175 -1.99 -3.31 18.80
C PRO A 175 -1.75 -4.24 17.59
N GLN A 176 -0.50 -4.65 17.32
CA GLN A 176 -0.20 -5.65 16.29
C GLN A 176 -0.92 -6.96 16.61
N LYS A 177 -0.85 -7.42 17.87
CA LYS A 177 -1.53 -8.62 18.34
C LYS A 177 -3.02 -8.57 18.08
N THR A 178 -3.69 -7.54 18.58
CA THR A 178 -5.14 -7.36 18.45
C THR A 178 -5.57 -7.32 16.98
N ARG A 179 -4.76 -6.73 16.09
CA ARG A 179 -5.11 -6.71 14.66
C ARG A 179 -4.91 -8.08 13.99
N LEU A 180 -3.81 -8.78 14.29
CA LEU A 180 -3.59 -10.15 13.82
C LEU A 180 -4.69 -11.11 14.30
N GLU A 181 -5.16 -10.97 15.55
CA GLU A 181 -6.31 -11.75 16.07
C GLU A 181 -7.57 -11.53 15.22
N LYS A 182 -7.88 -10.27 14.89
CA LYS A 182 -9.04 -9.93 14.06
C LYS A 182 -8.91 -10.47 12.63
N LEU A 183 -7.72 -10.36 12.03
CA LEU A 183 -7.47 -10.88 10.68
C LEU A 183 -7.48 -12.41 10.63
N ALA A 184 -6.97 -13.08 11.68
CA ALA A 184 -7.03 -14.53 11.78
C ALA A 184 -8.47 -15.03 11.82
N GLN A 185 -9.34 -14.37 12.60
CA GLN A 185 -10.77 -14.70 12.60
C GLN A 185 -11.42 -14.38 11.26
N TRP A 186 -11.10 -13.23 10.65
CA TRP A 186 -11.59 -12.88 9.32
C TRP A 186 -11.21 -13.93 8.28
N SER A 187 -9.97 -14.42 8.28
CA SER A 187 -9.50 -15.45 7.37
C SER A 187 -10.34 -16.73 7.50
N VAL A 188 -10.57 -17.21 8.72
CA VAL A 188 -11.41 -18.40 8.97
C VAL A 188 -12.87 -18.16 8.56
N ASP A 189 -13.40 -16.96 8.79
CA ASP A 189 -14.77 -16.59 8.39
C ASP A 189 -14.93 -16.51 6.85
N HIS A 190 -13.83 -16.49 6.10
CA HIS A 190 -13.79 -16.40 4.63
C HIS A 190 -13.03 -17.59 4.02
N ASP A 191 -13.31 -18.80 4.51
CA ASP A 191 -12.77 -20.06 3.96
C ASP A 191 -11.24 -20.09 3.88
N ASP A 192 -10.60 -19.62 4.96
CA ASP A 192 -9.14 -19.54 5.10
C ASP A 192 -8.46 -18.64 4.07
N HIS A 193 -9.15 -17.56 3.70
CA HIS A 193 -8.60 -16.58 2.77
C HIS A 193 -7.23 -16.10 3.26
N ALA A 194 -6.21 -16.23 2.40
CA ALA A 194 -4.87 -15.79 2.71
C ALA A 194 -4.85 -14.27 2.94
N TYR A 195 -4.08 -13.85 3.94
CA TYR A 195 -3.86 -12.43 4.20
C TYR A 195 -2.43 -12.18 4.66
N PHE A 196 -1.96 -10.96 4.50
CA PHE A 196 -0.75 -10.46 5.14
C PHE A 196 -1.01 -9.10 5.79
N MET A 197 -0.13 -8.71 6.71
CA MET A 197 -0.21 -7.41 7.37
C MET A 197 1.13 -6.70 7.29
N SER A 198 1.11 -5.43 6.89
CA SER A 198 2.22 -4.51 7.06
C SER A 198 1.91 -3.54 8.21
N TRP A 199 2.88 -3.37 9.09
CA TRP A 199 2.78 -2.48 10.24
C TRP A 199 3.95 -1.51 10.24
N VAL A 200 3.68 -0.30 9.80
CA VAL A 200 4.65 0.77 9.60
C VAL A 200 4.84 1.57 10.89
N TRP A 201 6.09 1.84 11.21
CA TRP A 201 6.52 2.69 12.31
C TRP A 201 7.12 3.98 11.77
N LEU A 202 6.58 5.12 12.19
CA LEU A 202 7.09 6.45 11.89
C LEU A 202 7.79 7.03 13.12
N GLY A 203 9.08 7.33 13.01
CA GLY A 203 9.82 7.93 14.12
C GLY A 203 11.16 8.52 13.75
N THR A 204 11.93 8.89 14.76
CA THR A 204 13.21 9.59 14.59
C THR A 204 14.26 8.73 13.89
N GLY A 205 14.12 7.40 13.94
CA GLY A 205 14.92 6.47 13.15
C GLY A 205 14.54 6.42 11.66
N GLY A 206 13.46 7.09 11.25
CA GLY A 206 12.86 7.03 9.91
C GLY A 206 11.62 6.13 9.84
N VAL A 207 11.35 5.59 8.66
CA VAL A 207 10.25 4.64 8.42
C VAL A 207 10.76 3.20 8.51
N TYR A 208 10.07 2.39 9.30
CA TYR A 208 10.32 0.95 9.51
C TYR A 208 9.04 0.17 9.28
N VAL A 209 9.13 -1.10 8.90
CA VAL A 209 7.94 -1.95 8.71
C VAL A 209 8.12 -3.34 9.29
N ASP A 210 7.14 -3.80 10.06
CA ASP A 210 6.95 -5.22 10.37
C ASP A 210 6.00 -5.82 9.32
N ILE A 211 6.41 -6.90 8.66
CA ILE A 211 5.62 -7.56 7.61
C ILE A 211 5.29 -8.97 8.08
N PHE A 212 4.02 -9.26 8.27
CA PHE A 212 3.50 -10.56 8.71
C PHE A 212 2.93 -11.31 7.51
N LEU A 213 3.58 -12.39 7.12
CA LEU A 213 3.26 -13.21 5.95
C LEU A 213 2.75 -14.58 6.39
N PRO A 214 1.72 -15.14 5.75
CA PRO A 214 1.25 -16.48 6.06
C PRO A 214 2.31 -17.50 5.63
N ASP A 215 2.53 -18.52 6.45
CA ASP A 215 3.54 -19.57 6.19
C ASP A 215 3.05 -20.58 5.15
N ASP A 216 1.79 -21.02 5.27
CA ASP A 216 1.20 -22.09 4.44
C ASP A 216 0.47 -21.60 3.19
N SER A 217 0.71 -20.36 2.74
CA SER A 217 0.01 -19.81 1.57
C SER A 217 0.81 -20.00 0.28
N PRO A 218 0.22 -20.58 -0.78
CA PRO A 218 0.83 -20.61 -2.10
C PRO A 218 1.21 -19.20 -2.61
N ALA A 219 0.43 -18.18 -2.24
CA ALA A 219 0.68 -16.78 -2.57
C ALA A 219 2.01 -16.23 -2.03
N THR A 220 2.61 -16.91 -1.03
CA THR A 220 3.85 -16.47 -0.37
C THR A 220 5.00 -17.48 -0.52
N ALA A 221 4.83 -18.49 -1.39
CA ALA A 221 5.84 -19.51 -1.67
C ALA A 221 7.05 -18.97 -2.48
N GLY A 222 6.85 -17.89 -3.25
CA GLY A 222 7.86 -17.29 -4.13
C GLY A 222 8.52 -16.01 -3.58
N LEU A 223 8.50 -15.80 -2.26
CA LEU A 223 8.97 -14.56 -1.65
C LEU A 223 10.46 -14.30 -1.94
N SER A 224 10.76 -13.11 -2.46
CA SER A 224 12.14 -12.64 -2.56
C SER A 224 12.66 -12.30 -1.17
N THR A 225 13.57 -13.13 -0.64
CA THR A 225 14.21 -12.91 0.67
C THR A 225 15.70 -12.56 0.56
N GLY A 226 16.22 -12.33 -0.66
CA GLY A 226 17.64 -12.06 -0.89
C GLY A 226 18.18 -10.76 -0.27
N TRP A 227 17.28 -9.86 0.15
CA TRP A 227 17.59 -8.59 0.83
C TRP A 227 17.66 -8.73 2.36
N ILE A 228 17.32 -9.89 2.93
CA ILE A 228 17.42 -10.15 4.36
C ILE A 228 18.92 -10.29 4.71
N ASP A 229 19.44 -9.33 5.47
CA ASP A 229 20.84 -9.27 5.89
C ASP A 229 21.05 -9.79 7.32
N THR A 230 19.98 -9.85 8.11
CA THR A 230 19.99 -10.24 9.51
C THR A 230 19.00 -11.37 9.72
N PRO A 231 19.42 -12.58 10.12
CA PRO A 231 18.50 -13.68 10.38
C PRO A 231 17.62 -13.38 11.59
N GLY A 232 16.38 -13.89 11.53
CA GLY A 232 15.40 -13.67 12.58
C GLY A 232 15.67 -14.46 13.87
N GLY A 233 15.03 -14.04 14.95
CA GLY A 233 15.09 -14.75 16.23
C GLY A 233 14.27 -16.04 16.22
N ALA A 234 14.80 -17.11 16.81
CA ALA A 234 14.14 -18.42 16.87
C ALA A 234 12.92 -18.50 17.81
N THR A 235 12.62 -17.45 18.59
CA THR A 235 11.55 -17.54 19.60
C THR A 235 10.19 -17.18 18.99
N PRO A 236 9.26 -18.14 18.84
CA PRO A 236 7.94 -17.87 18.28
C PRO A 236 7.12 -16.95 19.19
N TRP A 237 6.48 -15.98 18.57
CA TRP A 237 5.44 -15.18 19.18
C TRP A 237 4.09 -15.89 19.01
N ARG A 238 3.63 -16.57 20.06
CA ARG A 238 2.35 -17.27 20.09
C ARG A 238 1.34 -16.57 21.00
N PHE A 239 0.11 -16.40 20.53
CA PHE A 239 -0.98 -15.85 21.32
C PHE A 239 -2.32 -16.47 20.94
N ARG A 240 -3.24 -16.55 21.91
CA ARG A 240 -4.60 -17.03 21.68
C ARG A 240 -5.44 -15.95 21.04
N VAL A 241 -6.29 -16.34 20.10
CA VAL A 241 -7.35 -15.50 19.54
C VAL A 241 -8.55 -15.58 20.49
N PRO A 242 -8.99 -14.46 21.10
CA PRO A 242 -10.16 -14.46 21.94
C PRO A 242 -11.38 -14.93 21.14
N ARG A 243 -12.16 -15.85 21.70
CA ARG A 243 -13.42 -16.27 21.06
C ARG A 243 -14.32 -15.04 20.87
N PRO A 244 -14.89 -14.85 19.68
CA PRO A 244 -15.88 -13.79 19.49
C PRO A 244 -17.03 -14.04 20.46
N ASP A 245 -17.21 -13.14 21.43
CA ASP A 245 -18.32 -13.22 22.38
C ASP A 245 -19.63 -13.00 21.59
N PRO A 246 -20.54 -13.99 21.52
CA PRO A 246 -21.79 -13.86 20.79
C PRO A 246 -22.65 -12.68 21.28
N ARG A 247 -22.42 -12.22 22.53
CA ARG A 247 -23.13 -11.11 23.17
C ARG A 247 -22.51 -9.74 22.88
N ARG A 248 -21.26 -9.67 22.40
CA ARG A 248 -20.64 -8.43 21.89
C ARG A 248 -20.81 -8.35 20.36
N ARG A 249 -22.05 -8.42 19.88
CA ARG A 249 -22.35 -7.89 18.56
C ARG A 249 -22.33 -6.36 18.67
N THR A 250 -21.45 -5.74 17.88
CA THR A 250 -21.34 -4.29 17.63
C THR A 250 -21.07 -3.39 18.84
N ASN A 251 -19.80 -3.27 19.24
CA ASN A 251 -19.23 -1.93 19.39
C ASN A 251 -18.40 -1.70 18.13
N LEU A 252 -19.02 -1.12 17.12
CA LEU A 252 -18.31 -0.39 16.08
C LEU A 252 -17.38 0.58 16.83
N GLU A 253 -16.06 0.46 16.66
CA GLU A 253 -15.29 1.71 16.70
C GLU A 253 -15.94 2.61 15.64
N PRO A 254 -16.16 3.91 15.89
CA PRO A 254 -16.87 4.76 14.94
C PRO A 254 -16.07 4.84 13.64
N GLU A 255 -16.32 3.93 12.72
CA GLU A 255 -16.22 4.16 11.29
C GLU A 255 -17.32 5.17 10.99
N GLU A 256 -16.93 6.29 10.38
CA GLU A 256 -17.80 7.39 9.99
C GLU A 256 -19.07 6.87 9.26
N PRO A 257 -20.21 7.57 9.39
CA PRO A 257 -21.49 7.05 8.98
C PRO A 257 -21.49 6.69 7.49
N LEU A 258 -21.99 5.48 7.21
CA LEU A 258 -22.47 5.06 5.92
C LEU A 258 -23.27 6.20 5.28
N LEU A 259 -22.68 6.87 4.29
CA LEU A 259 -23.48 7.61 3.31
C LEU A 259 -24.42 6.59 2.70
N ASN A 260 -25.72 6.73 2.99
CA ASN A 260 -26.79 5.98 2.35
C ASN A 260 -26.50 5.86 0.86
N TRP A 261 -26.25 4.63 0.42
CA TRP A 261 -26.21 4.33 -1.00
C TRP A 261 -27.63 4.51 -1.52
N PRO A 262 -27.88 5.31 -2.57
CA PRO A 262 -29.15 5.26 -3.26
C PRO A 262 -29.32 3.85 -3.84
N ASP A 263 -30.49 3.25 -3.62
CA ASP A 263 -30.91 1.88 -3.99
C ASP A 263 -30.89 1.56 -5.50
N ASP A 264 -30.33 2.43 -6.34
CA ASP A 264 -30.37 2.28 -7.80
C ASP A 264 -29.05 1.68 -8.34
N ILE A 265 -28.79 0.42 -8.01
CA ILE A 265 -27.93 -0.43 -8.84
C ILE A 265 -28.87 -1.37 -9.59
N PRO A 266 -28.91 -1.36 -10.95
CA PRO A 266 -29.77 -2.28 -11.68
C PRO A 266 -29.34 -3.70 -11.38
N GLU A 267 -30.26 -4.48 -10.80
CA GLU A 267 -30.12 -5.91 -10.58
C GLU A 267 -29.81 -6.61 -11.91
N SER A 268 -28.54 -6.88 -12.15
CA SER A 268 -28.11 -7.81 -13.19
C SER A 268 -28.44 -9.23 -12.72
N SER A 269 -29.70 -9.61 -12.88
CA SER A 269 -30.16 -10.99 -12.88
C SER A 269 -29.34 -11.79 -13.89
N GLY A 270 -28.55 -12.71 -13.37
CA GLY A 270 -27.70 -13.60 -14.13
C GLY A 270 -27.43 -14.84 -13.32
N GLU A 271 -28.46 -15.68 -13.18
CA GLU A 271 -28.32 -17.06 -12.72
C GLU A 271 -27.47 -17.82 -13.75
N GLY A 272 -26.28 -18.22 -13.32
CA GLY A 272 -25.40 -19.14 -14.04
C GLY A 272 -24.78 -20.11 -13.02
N PRO A 273 -24.54 -21.38 -13.39
CA PRO A 273 -24.20 -22.43 -12.44
C PRO A 273 -22.85 -22.16 -11.77
N ALA A 274 -22.82 -22.47 -10.47
CA ALA A 274 -21.64 -22.38 -9.61
C ALA A 274 -20.62 -23.46 -9.97
N ASP A 275 -19.76 -23.18 -10.95
CA ASP A 275 -18.53 -23.92 -11.18
C ASP A 275 -17.35 -22.92 -11.28
N GLY A 276 -16.41 -23.05 -10.34
CA GLY A 276 -15.12 -22.34 -10.37
C GLY A 276 -15.00 -21.15 -9.41
N ALA A 277 -14.85 -21.41 -8.10
CA ALA A 277 -14.56 -20.39 -7.09
C ALA A 277 -13.24 -19.60 -7.37
N GLY A 278 -12.33 -20.13 -8.19
CA GLY A 278 -11.11 -19.44 -8.62
C GLY A 278 -11.28 -18.44 -9.77
N ALA A 279 -12.38 -18.50 -10.54
CA ALA A 279 -12.56 -17.64 -11.72
C ALA A 279 -13.24 -16.29 -11.43
N TYR A 280 -13.69 -16.07 -10.18
CA TYR A 280 -14.51 -14.92 -9.79
C TYR A 280 -13.74 -13.62 -9.48
N PRO A 281 -12.57 -13.65 -8.80
CA PRO A 281 -11.78 -12.44 -8.53
C PRO A 281 -11.09 -11.91 -9.79
N GLU A 282 -10.41 -12.78 -10.53
CA GLU A 282 -9.67 -12.42 -11.76
C GLU A 282 -10.57 -11.75 -12.80
N THR A 283 -11.79 -12.27 -13.01
CA THR A 283 -12.75 -11.70 -13.97
C THR A 283 -13.33 -10.36 -13.49
N ALA A 284 -13.47 -10.14 -12.18
CA ALA A 284 -13.94 -8.87 -11.63
C ALA A 284 -12.85 -7.79 -11.69
N ILE A 285 -11.59 -8.18 -11.51
CA ILE A 285 -10.41 -7.30 -11.60
C ILE A 285 -10.14 -6.88 -13.03
N ARG A 286 -10.19 -7.81 -14.00
CA ARG A 286 -10.10 -7.47 -15.44
C ARG A 286 -11.17 -6.46 -15.89
N ARG A 287 -12.32 -6.42 -15.22
CA ARG A 287 -13.38 -5.43 -15.49
C ARG A 287 -13.11 -4.06 -14.88
N ALA A 288 -12.20 -3.94 -13.91
CA ALA A 288 -11.81 -2.66 -13.31
C ALA A 288 -10.79 -1.89 -14.16
N GLU A 289 -9.97 -2.58 -14.96
CA GLU A 289 -8.93 -1.96 -15.81
C GLU A 289 -9.48 -0.86 -16.75
N PRO A 290 -10.62 -1.06 -17.47
CA PRO A 290 -11.21 0.00 -18.28
C PRO A 290 -11.62 1.25 -17.48
N LEU A 291 -12.02 1.09 -16.21
CA LEU A 291 -12.39 2.21 -15.34
C LEU A 291 -11.16 2.99 -14.89
N VAL A 292 -10.06 2.31 -14.58
CA VAL A 292 -8.76 2.92 -14.26
C VAL A 292 -8.26 3.72 -15.46
N GLU A 293 -8.28 3.12 -16.65
CA GLU A 293 -7.87 3.79 -17.89
C GLU A 293 -8.77 4.99 -18.23
N ALA A 294 -10.09 4.87 -18.03
CA ALA A 294 -11.00 5.99 -18.21
C ALA A 294 -10.73 7.13 -17.21
N ALA A 295 -10.36 6.82 -15.96
CA ALA A 295 -9.98 7.82 -14.97
C ALA A 295 -8.68 8.52 -15.35
N MET A 296 -7.66 7.77 -15.78
CA MET A 296 -6.40 8.31 -16.27
C MET A 296 -6.60 9.20 -17.50
N ASN A 297 -7.48 8.83 -18.43
CA ASN A 297 -7.82 9.67 -19.57
C ASN A 297 -8.49 10.99 -19.15
N ARG A 298 -9.38 10.96 -18.15
CA ARG A 298 -10.00 12.19 -17.61
C ARG A 298 -8.97 13.08 -16.93
N SER A 299 -8.05 12.51 -16.15
CA SER A 299 -6.95 13.28 -15.54
C SER A 299 -6.05 13.88 -16.62
N PHE A 300 -5.60 13.08 -17.60
CA PHE A 300 -4.77 13.55 -18.71
C PHE A 300 -5.42 14.72 -19.47
N GLY A 301 -6.72 14.62 -19.79
CA GLY A 301 -7.43 15.66 -20.54
C GLY A 301 -7.66 16.98 -19.80
N ARG A 302 -7.48 17.03 -18.46
CA ARG A 302 -7.70 18.22 -17.64
C ARG A 302 -6.42 18.99 -17.28
N GLU A 303 -5.28 18.32 -17.37
CA GLU A 303 -3.99 18.87 -16.94
C GLU A 303 -3.25 19.56 -18.08
N ASP A 304 -2.36 20.47 -17.70
CA ASP A 304 -1.46 21.15 -18.63
C ASP A 304 -0.31 20.23 -19.06
N THR A 305 0.16 20.43 -20.28
CA THR A 305 1.34 19.75 -20.83
C THR A 305 2.59 20.22 -20.11
N LEU A 306 3.33 19.27 -19.54
CA LEU A 306 4.60 19.51 -18.85
C LEU A 306 5.81 19.23 -19.74
N GLY A 307 5.65 18.31 -20.70
CA GLY A 307 6.69 17.95 -21.65
C GLY A 307 6.47 16.56 -22.24
N THR A 308 7.57 15.93 -22.63
CA THR A 308 7.55 14.61 -23.29
C THR A 308 8.54 13.67 -22.62
N PHE A 309 8.12 12.45 -22.33
CA PHE A 309 8.94 11.36 -21.82
C PHE A 309 8.98 10.24 -22.86
N SER A 310 10.15 9.96 -23.44
CA SER A 310 10.31 8.97 -24.52
C SER A 310 9.36 9.18 -25.71
N GLY A 311 9.13 10.45 -26.09
CA GLY A 311 8.19 10.82 -27.16
C GLY A 311 6.71 10.82 -26.75
N VAL A 312 6.38 10.36 -25.53
CA VAL A 312 5.01 10.37 -24.99
C VAL A 312 4.76 11.67 -24.24
N GLU A 313 3.66 12.35 -24.54
CA GLU A 313 3.27 13.55 -23.82
C GLU A 313 2.99 13.24 -22.34
N VAL A 314 3.52 14.08 -21.45
CA VAL A 314 3.25 14.04 -20.01
C VAL A 314 2.48 15.30 -19.62
N ARG A 315 1.32 15.10 -18.99
CA ARG A 315 0.49 16.18 -18.43
C ARG A 315 0.35 16.02 -16.94
N GLY A 316 0.28 17.12 -16.19
CA GLY A 316 0.14 17.06 -14.74
C GLY A 316 0.58 18.33 -14.06
N ARG A 317 1.06 18.19 -12.82
CA ARG A 317 1.45 19.34 -11.99
C ARG A 317 2.50 19.01 -10.96
N TRP A 318 3.18 20.06 -10.50
CA TRP A 318 4.09 20.01 -9.37
C TRP A 318 3.35 20.43 -8.10
N ILE A 319 3.42 19.61 -7.08
CA ILE A 319 2.76 19.78 -5.78
C ILE A 319 3.84 19.96 -4.73
N ARG A 320 3.77 21.06 -3.96
CA ARG A 320 4.72 21.35 -2.89
C ARG A 320 4.25 20.76 -1.57
N GLY A 321 5.18 20.28 -0.76
CA GLY A 321 4.94 19.83 0.61
C GLY A 321 4.87 20.97 1.62
N ASP A 322 4.14 22.05 1.33
CA ASP A 322 4.10 23.30 2.13
C ASP A 322 2.84 23.49 2.97
N ALA A 323 2.04 22.42 3.19
CA ALA A 323 0.80 22.50 3.97
C ALA A 323 0.99 22.95 5.43
N VAL A 324 2.17 22.70 6.03
CA VAL A 324 2.44 22.91 7.47
C VAL A 324 3.63 23.85 7.72
N GLY A 325 4.36 24.21 6.67
CA GLY A 325 5.57 25.04 6.77
C GLY A 325 6.28 25.14 5.42
N PRO A 326 7.52 25.66 5.38
CA PRO A 326 8.28 25.71 4.14
C PRO A 326 8.43 24.31 3.52
N ALA A 327 8.09 24.18 2.24
CA ALA A 327 8.31 22.93 1.53
C ALA A 327 9.81 22.60 1.52
N ARG A 328 10.13 21.34 1.82
CA ARG A 328 11.48 20.77 1.58
C ARG A 328 11.54 20.06 0.23
N GLN A 329 10.40 19.57 -0.22
CA GLN A 329 10.25 18.77 -1.42
C GLN A 329 9.02 19.22 -2.20
N GLU A 330 9.11 19.06 -3.51
CA GLU A 330 7.98 19.07 -4.42
C GLU A 330 7.90 17.73 -5.14
N VAL A 331 6.67 17.38 -5.55
CA VAL A 331 6.39 16.17 -6.31
C VAL A 331 5.76 16.53 -7.63
N LEU A 332 6.29 15.98 -8.72
CA LEU A 332 5.55 15.87 -9.96
C LEU A 332 4.56 14.71 -9.84
N LEU A 333 3.27 14.99 -10.05
CA LEU A 333 2.28 13.98 -10.38
C LEU A 333 1.89 14.15 -11.86
N GLY A 334 2.43 13.30 -12.72
CA GLY A 334 2.24 13.33 -14.16
C GLY A 334 1.49 12.11 -14.67
N VAL A 335 0.68 12.29 -15.71
CA VAL A 335 0.00 11.22 -16.45
C VAL A 335 0.53 11.23 -17.88
N LEU A 336 0.99 10.08 -18.34
CA LEU A 336 1.43 9.86 -19.72
C LEU A 336 0.21 9.71 -20.64
N GLY A 337 0.32 10.19 -21.87
CA GLY A 337 -0.72 10.02 -22.89
C GLY A 337 -1.00 8.55 -23.20
N GLU A 338 0.04 7.73 -23.21
CA GLU A 338 -0.02 6.28 -23.45
C GLU A 338 0.87 5.50 -22.47
N ARG A 339 0.60 4.19 -22.33
CA ARG A 339 1.43 3.30 -21.51
C ARG A 339 2.78 3.08 -22.20
N LEU A 340 3.85 3.11 -21.42
CA LEU A 340 5.18 2.71 -21.89
C LEU A 340 5.53 1.33 -21.36
N PRO A 341 6.14 0.45 -22.18
CA PRO A 341 6.64 -0.83 -21.72
C PRO A 341 7.83 -0.59 -20.78
N LEU A 342 7.66 -0.94 -19.50
CA LEU A 342 8.69 -0.81 -18.48
C LEU A 342 9.05 -2.18 -17.92
N ASP A 343 10.35 -2.42 -17.75
CA ASP A 343 10.82 -3.52 -16.90
C ASP A 343 10.84 -3.03 -15.44
N HIS A 344 9.76 -3.33 -14.71
CA HIS A 344 9.63 -3.01 -13.29
C HIS A 344 10.73 -3.68 -12.43
N ARG A 345 11.30 -4.82 -12.85
CA ARG A 345 12.45 -5.42 -12.15
C ARG A 345 13.72 -4.63 -12.40
N ALA A 346 13.93 -4.09 -13.60
CA ALA A 346 15.05 -3.21 -13.89
C ALA A 346 14.93 -1.88 -13.13
N GLN A 347 13.76 -1.25 -13.14
CA GLN A 347 13.47 -0.03 -12.37
C GLN A 347 13.78 -0.23 -10.86
N ARG A 348 13.38 -1.38 -10.30
CA ARG A 348 13.67 -1.75 -8.90
C ARG A 348 15.14 -2.04 -8.62
N ARG A 349 15.81 -2.81 -9.47
CA ARG A 349 17.27 -3.04 -9.34
C ARG A 349 18.05 -1.74 -9.41
N ARG A 350 17.57 -0.80 -10.23
CA ARG A 350 18.09 0.56 -10.20
C ARG A 350 17.80 1.15 -8.82
N LEU A 351 16.56 1.13 -8.28
CA LEU A 351 16.17 1.57 -6.91
C LEU A 351 17.09 1.04 -5.80
N ASP A 352 17.61 -0.18 -5.93
CA ASP A 352 18.56 -0.79 -5.00
C ASP A 352 19.99 -0.22 -5.06
N SER A 353 20.41 0.39 -6.18
CA SER A 353 21.76 0.91 -6.37
C SER A 353 21.94 2.29 -5.68
N PRO A 354 22.79 2.40 -4.65
CA PRO A 354 22.97 3.63 -3.91
C PRO A 354 23.91 4.59 -4.66
N THR A 355 23.35 5.45 -5.52
CA THR A 355 24.08 6.58 -6.11
C THR A 355 23.58 7.89 -5.51
N ALA A 356 24.51 8.70 -4.97
CA ALA A 356 24.16 9.94 -4.26
C ALA A 356 23.48 11.01 -5.15
N ASP A 357 23.56 10.88 -6.48
CA ASP A 357 22.99 11.82 -7.46
C ASP A 357 21.71 11.28 -8.13
N ARG A 358 21.00 10.37 -7.47
CA ARG A 358 19.85 9.73 -8.10
C ARG A 358 18.53 10.47 -7.90
N LEU A 359 17.70 10.49 -8.95
CA LEU A 359 16.32 10.96 -8.85
C LEU A 359 15.42 9.94 -8.14
N ASP A 360 14.57 10.42 -7.24
CA ASP A 360 13.46 9.63 -6.71
C ASP A 360 12.30 9.72 -7.70
N VAL A 361 12.23 8.72 -8.59
CA VAL A 361 11.26 8.63 -9.67
C VAL A 361 10.60 7.26 -9.69
N PHE A 362 9.30 7.25 -9.94
CA PHE A 362 8.49 6.05 -10.04
C PHE A 362 7.46 6.21 -11.16
N LEU A 363 7.31 5.18 -11.99
CA LEU A 363 6.34 5.17 -13.08
C LEU A 363 5.58 3.86 -13.03
N GLU A 364 4.27 3.97 -12.93
CA GLU A 364 3.33 2.88 -12.74
C GLU A 364 2.17 3.03 -13.71
N GLY A 365 2.03 2.10 -14.65
CA GLY A 365 1.11 2.22 -15.78
C GLY A 365 1.36 3.51 -16.58
N ARG A 366 0.50 4.52 -16.41
CA ARG A 366 0.64 5.86 -17.00
C ARG A 366 0.96 6.95 -15.97
N LEU A 367 1.00 6.63 -14.69
CA LEU A 367 1.23 7.60 -13.62
C LEU A 367 2.72 7.72 -13.32
N LEU A 368 3.30 8.86 -13.66
CA LEU A 368 4.67 9.25 -13.34
C LEU A 368 4.69 10.08 -12.05
N THR A 369 5.56 9.70 -11.12
CA THR A 369 5.80 10.44 -9.89
C THR A 369 7.28 10.73 -9.73
N ILE A 370 7.62 11.99 -9.45
CA ILE A 370 9.00 12.42 -9.20
C ILE A 370 9.04 13.23 -7.93
N VAL A 371 9.88 12.85 -6.98
CA VAL A 371 10.14 13.64 -5.77
C VAL A 371 11.45 14.39 -5.94
N HIS A 372 11.43 15.68 -5.64
CA HIS A 372 12.56 16.56 -5.88
C HIS A 372 12.69 17.64 -4.79
N PRO A 373 13.90 17.99 -4.31
CA PRO A 373 14.09 19.10 -3.37
C PRO A 373 13.73 20.45 -3.99
N VAL A 374 13.00 21.30 -3.27
CA VAL A 374 12.56 22.61 -3.81
C VAL A 374 13.71 23.58 -4.10
N ASP A 375 14.84 23.42 -3.42
CA ASP A 375 16.03 24.29 -3.57
C ASP A 375 16.92 23.90 -4.75
N SER A 376 16.56 22.82 -5.46
CA SER A 376 17.29 22.32 -6.64
C SER A 376 16.50 22.61 -7.92
N PRO A 377 17.16 22.81 -9.07
CA PRO A 377 16.46 22.92 -10.34
C PRO A 377 15.72 21.62 -10.64
N ARG A 378 14.50 21.71 -11.18
CA ARG A 378 13.71 20.54 -11.60
C ARG A 378 14.53 19.68 -12.57
N PRO A 379 14.43 18.34 -12.48
CA PRO A 379 15.15 17.46 -13.38
C PRO A 379 14.70 17.65 -14.83
N SER A 380 15.65 17.53 -15.77
CA SER A 380 15.33 17.50 -17.20
C SER A 380 14.62 16.20 -17.57
N TRP A 381 13.81 16.23 -18.63
CA TRP A 381 13.17 15.03 -19.18
C TRP A 381 14.17 13.95 -19.60
N ASP A 382 15.33 14.35 -20.15
CA ASP A 382 16.41 13.41 -20.49
C ASP A 382 16.93 12.69 -19.24
N ARG A 383 17.12 13.40 -18.12
CA ARG A 383 17.57 12.78 -16.86
C ARG A 383 16.52 11.80 -16.31
N ILE A 384 15.24 12.18 -16.39
CA ILE A 384 14.13 11.31 -15.98
C ILE A 384 14.10 10.05 -16.85
N GLN A 385 14.30 10.19 -18.16
CA GLN A 385 14.36 9.08 -19.11
C GLN A 385 15.53 8.13 -18.81
N SER A 386 16.74 8.65 -18.65
CA SER A 386 17.89 7.81 -18.32
C SER A 386 17.68 7.06 -17.01
N GLU A 387 17.13 7.67 -15.96
CA GLU A 387 16.89 6.99 -14.68
C GLU A 387 15.84 5.87 -14.75
N LEU A 388 14.81 6.04 -15.59
CA LEU A 388 13.72 5.09 -15.71
C LEU A 388 13.97 3.99 -16.74
N LEU A 389 14.66 4.29 -17.84
CA LEU A 389 14.79 3.39 -19.00
C LEU A 389 16.20 2.85 -19.24
N GLU A 390 17.26 3.62 -18.92
CA GLU A 390 18.66 3.28 -19.21
C GLU A 390 19.38 2.74 -17.98
#